data_AF-A0A7S1Y5E0-F1
#
_entry.id   AF-A0A7S1Y5E0-F1
#
_cell.length_a   1.000
_cell.length_b   1.000
_cell.length_c   1.000
_cell.angle_alpha   90.00
_cell.angle_beta   90.00
_cell.angle_gamma   90.00
#
_symmetry.space_group_name_H-M   'P 1'
#
loop_
_entity.id
_entity.type
_entity.pdbx_description
1 polymer ?
#
loop_
_entity_poly.entity_id
_entity_poly.type
_entity_poly.pdbx_seq_one_letter_code
_entity_poly.pdbx_strand_id
1 'polypeptide(L)'
;SFIAGAGAAGAGVASAFITGLQFPSVASAAGVDYKSVSADIADAIKKNPDWGPTLVRLAWHSSGTYDKMSKTGGSGMGTIRFKEELAHGGNAGLAVTAVKYMEPIYGKYAGDGLSYADLYTLAGVTAIKTMGGPTIGWSSGRVDAMDPSAVTPDGRLPNADSGPPGADKADADHLRTIFGRMGFSDQEIVALSGAHALGRCHTTASGYDGPWTPTPTTFNNGYFTILQNISWEEKAWD
;
A
#
# COMPACT_ATOMS: atom_id res chain seq x y z
N SER A 1 61.24 14.02 35.51
CA SER A 1 61.10 13.82 36.97
C SER A 1 61.98 14.81 37.70
N PHE A 2 61.42 15.88 38.27
CA PHE A 2 61.97 16.61 39.43
C PHE A 2 60.87 17.51 40.00
N ILE A 3 60.35 17.05 41.14
CA ILE A 3 59.96 17.76 42.37
C ILE A 3 58.94 18.92 42.29
N ALA A 4 57.81 18.63 42.95
CA ALA A 4 56.80 19.56 43.42
C ALA A 4 57.31 20.45 44.58
N GLY A 5 56.87 21.70 44.61
CA GLY A 5 56.90 22.58 45.78
C GLY A 5 55.51 23.22 45.94
N ALA A 6 54.89 22.99 47.09
CA ALA A 6 53.57 23.49 47.46
C ALA A 6 53.69 24.73 48.37
N GLY A 7 52.68 25.62 48.31
CA GLY A 7 52.44 26.75 49.23
C GLY A 7 51.93 27.97 48.46
N ALA A 8 50.63 28.16 48.20
CA ALA A 8 49.48 28.51 49.06
C ALA A 8 49.15 30.02 49.09
N ALA A 9 47.85 30.32 49.11
CA ALA A 9 47.13 31.61 49.05
C ALA A 9 46.93 32.14 47.61
N GLY A 10 45.73 32.38 47.08
CA GLY A 10 44.42 32.59 47.67
C GLY A 10 43.81 33.84 47.03
N ALA A 11 42.94 33.69 46.03
CA ALA A 11 42.05 34.75 45.55
C ALA A 11 40.91 34.13 44.74
N GLY A 12 39.68 34.50 45.11
CA GLY A 12 38.43 33.82 44.76
C GLY A 12 38.09 33.82 43.28
N VAL A 13 37.54 32.68 42.84
CA VAL A 13 36.87 32.56 41.54
C VAL A 13 35.39 32.83 41.77
N ALA A 14 34.91 33.96 41.26
CA ALA A 14 33.48 34.24 41.18
C ALA A 14 32.84 33.21 40.23
N SER A 15 32.06 32.28 40.77
CA SER A 15 31.15 31.45 39.98
C SER A 15 29.98 32.32 39.54
N ALA A 16 30.04 32.82 38.31
CA ALA A 16 28.87 33.34 37.62
C ALA A 16 27.96 32.14 37.29
N PHE A 17 26.89 31.98 38.07
CA PHE A 17 25.78 31.11 37.73
C PHE A 17 25.11 31.67 36.46
N ILE A 18 25.49 31.14 35.29
CA ILE A 18 24.66 31.27 34.10
C ILE A 18 23.44 30.40 34.36
N THR A 19 22.35 31.02 34.78
CA THR A 19 21.01 30.44 34.78
C THR A 19 20.75 29.87 33.40
N GLY A 20 20.68 28.55 33.31
CA GLY A 20 20.43 27.81 32.09
C GLY A 20 19.13 28.30 31.45
N LEU A 21 19.24 28.76 30.21
CA LEU A 21 18.10 28.76 29.30
C LEU A 21 17.66 27.31 29.15
N GLN A 22 16.58 26.97 29.84
CA GLN A 22 15.93 25.69 29.69
C GLN A 22 15.26 25.70 28.32
N PHE A 23 15.94 25.18 27.30
CA PHE A 23 15.28 24.85 26.05
C PHE A 23 14.16 23.87 26.38
N PRO A 24 12.92 24.08 25.90
CA PRO A 24 11.90 23.07 26.04
C PRO A 24 12.47 21.78 25.45
N SER A 25 12.51 20.71 26.25
CA SER A 25 12.81 19.40 25.70
C SER A 25 11.77 19.17 24.61
N VAL A 26 12.21 19.05 23.37
CA VAL A 26 11.35 18.56 22.30
C VAL A 26 10.93 17.18 22.79
N ALA A 27 9.69 17.07 23.28
CA ALA A 27 9.11 15.78 23.57
C ALA A 27 9.33 14.97 22.30
N SER A 28 10.00 13.82 22.42
CA SER A 28 10.06 12.86 21.32
C SER A 28 8.63 12.70 20.84
N ALA A 29 8.34 13.14 19.61
CA ALA A 29 7.04 12.90 18.99
C ALA A 29 6.81 11.39 19.14
N ALA A 30 5.73 11.01 19.81
CA ALA A 30 5.38 9.60 19.88
C ALA A 30 5.25 9.13 18.43
N GLY A 31 5.98 8.08 18.05
CA GLY A 31 5.90 7.55 16.70
C GLY A 31 4.46 7.15 16.36
N VAL A 32 4.15 7.06 15.06
CA VAL A 32 2.82 6.74 14.55
C VAL A 32 2.12 5.61 15.31
N ASP A 33 0.91 5.89 15.82
CA ASP A 33 0.02 4.86 16.37
C ASP A 33 -0.73 4.13 15.25
N TYR A 34 -0.07 3.13 14.67
CA TYR A 34 -0.62 2.32 13.58
C TYR A 34 -1.88 1.54 13.97
N LYS A 35 -2.16 1.31 15.26
CA LYS A 35 -3.42 0.69 15.69
C LYS A 35 -4.58 1.65 15.48
N SER A 36 -4.40 2.92 15.83
CA SER A 36 -5.40 3.96 15.60
C SER A 36 -5.59 4.26 14.10
N VAL A 37 -4.50 4.27 13.31
CA VAL A 37 -4.59 4.38 11.84
C VAL A 37 -5.43 3.25 11.26
N SER A 38 -5.14 2.00 11.64
CA SER A 38 -5.90 0.83 11.17
C SER A 38 -7.36 0.86 11.63
N ALA A 39 -7.64 1.32 12.85
CA ALA A 39 -9.01 1.47 13.34
C ALA A 39 -9.82 2.49 12.52
N ASP A 40 -9.23 3.65 12.21
CA ASP A 40 -9.89 4.67 11.38
C ASP A 40 -10.18 4.16 9.96
N ILE A 41 -9.24 3.41 9.36
CA ILE A 41 -9.46 2.77 8.05
C ILE A 41 -10.62 1.77 8.14
N ALA A 42 -10.62 0.90 9.15
CA ALA A 42 -11.67 -0.09 9.34
C ALA A 42 -13.04 0.58 9.53
N ASP A 43 -13.11 1.68 10.29
CA ASP A 43 -14.35 2.43 10.51
C ASP A 43 -14.82 3.15 9.24
N ALA A 44 -13.90 3.64 8.40
CA ALA A 44 -14.25 4.17 7.08
C ALA A 44 -14.86 3.09 6.17
N ILE A 45 -14.29 1.88 6.17
CA ILE A 45 -14.83 0.75 5.41
C ILE A 45 -16.20 0.30 5.95
N LYS A 46 -16.41 0.28 7.27
CA LYS A 46 -17.74 -0.04 7.83
C LYS A 46 -18.80 0.97 7.43
N LYS A 47 -18.42 2.25 7.31
CA LYS A 47 -19.33 3.33 6.86
C LYS A 47 -19.61 3.24 5.36
N ASN A 48 -18.61 2.87 4.57
CA ASN A 48 -18.74 2.67 3.12
C ASN A 48 -18.02 1.38 2.70
N PRO A 49 -18.74 0.24 2.65
CA PRO A 49 -18.14 -1.07 2.35
C PRO A 49 -17.38 -1.15 1.02
N ASP A 50 -17.72 -0.33 0.02
CA ASP A 50 -17.05 -0.30 -1.30
C ASP A 50 -15.59 0.22 -1.22
N TRP A 51 -15.22 0.87 -0.12
CA TRP A 51 -13.84 1.27 0.13
C TRP A 51 -12.94 0.05 0.32
N GLY A 52 -13.46 -1.03 0.92
CA GLY A 52 -12.67 -2.23 1.23
C GLY A 52 -11.98 -2.80 -0.02
N PRO A 53 -12.73 -3.24 -1.05
CA PRO A 53 -12.12 -3.77 -2.28
C PRO A 53 -11.22 -2.77 -2.99
N THR A 54 -11.59 -1.49 -2.97
CA THR A 54 -10.82 -0.42 -3.63
C THR A 54 -9.47 -0.18 -2.94
N LEU A 55 -9.40 -0.29 -1.61
CA LEU A 55 -8.14 -0.21 -0.85
C LEU A 55 -7.27 -1.46 -1.01
N VAL A 56 -7.87 -2.63 -1.17
CA VAL A 56 -7.14 -3.85 -1.56
C VAL A 56 -6.49 -3.65 -2.94
N ARG A 57 -7.23 -3.10 -3.91
CA ARG A 57 -6.69 -2.74 -5.22
C ARG A 57 -5.53 -1.75 -5.10
N LEU A 58 -5.68 -0.66 -4.33
CA LEU A 58 -4.59 0.31 -4.14
C LEU A 58 -3.32 -0.34 -3.60
N ALA A 59 -3.44 -1.16 -2.55
CA ALA A 59 -2.29 -1.84 -1.94
C ALA A 59 -1.62 -2.83 -2.92
N TRP A 60 -2.42 -3.57 -3.68
CA TRP A 60 -1.94 -4.45 -4.75
C TRP A 60 -1.20 -3.65 -5.82
N HIS A 61 -1.82 -2.61 -6.38
CA HIS A 61 -1.23 -1.81 -7.47
C HIS A 61 0.04 -1.08 -7.03
N SER A 62 0.07 -0.57 -5.80
CA SER A 62 1.29 0.00 -5.20
C SER A 62 2.42 -1.02 -5.12
N SER A 63 2.11 -2.31 -4.94
CA SER A 63 3.09 -3.39 -4.84
C SER A 63 3.41 -4.04 -6.20
N GLY A 64 2.47 -4.00 -7.15
CA GLY A 64 2.47 -4.71 -8.43
C GLY A 64 3.57 -4.27 -9.40
N THR A 65 4.16 -3.10 -9.17
CA THR A 65 5.27 -2.56 -9.99
C THR A 65 6.64 -3.17 -9.64
N TYR A 66 6.72 -3.99 -8.60
CA TYR A 66 7.99 -4.58 -8.15
C TYR A 66 8.64 -5.46 -9.23
N ASP A 67 9.96 -5.38 -9.31
CA ASP A 67 10.80 -6.26 -10.09
C ASP A 67 11.94 -6.80 -9.23
N LYS A 68 11.98 -8.12 -9.07
CA LYS A 68 12.97 -8.80 -8.25
C LYS A 68 14.40 -8.71 -8.80
N MET A 69 14.58 -8.47 -10.10
CA MET A 69 15.90 -8.38 -10.72
C MET A 69 16.50 -7.00 -10.54
N SER A 70 15.77 -5.96 -10.95
CA SER A 70 16.24 -4.57 -10.79
C SER A 70 16.08 -4.01 -9.37
N LYS A 71 15.26 -4.66 -8.52
CA LYS A 71 14.90 -4.17 -7.18
C LYS A 71 14.20 -2.80 -7.20
N THR A 72 13.51 -2.49 -8.30
CA THR A 72 12.76 -1.24 -8.48
C THR A 72 11.25 -1.46 -8.36
N GLY A 73 10.51 -0.37 -8.15
CA GLY A 73 9.07 -0.38 -7.95
C GLY A 73 8.66 -0.99 -6.61
N GLY A 74 7.40 -1.37 -6.51
CA GLY A 74 6.79 -1.90 -5.29
C GLY A 74 6.39 -0.80 -4.31
N SER A 75 5.79 -1.24 -3.20
CA SER A 75 5.09 -0.33 -2.28
C SER A 75 5.99 0.39 -1.28
N GLY A 76 7.31 0.21 -1.35
CA GLY A 76 8.25 0.72 -0.36
C GLY A 76 8.40 2.26 -0.32
N MET A 77 7.99 2.95 -1.39
CA MET A 77 8.21 4.40 -1.56
C MET A 77 6.94 5.22 -1.79
N GLY A 78 5.76 4.58 -1.74
CA GLY A 78 4.47 5.24 -1.90
C GLY A 78 4.31 5.94 -3.27
N THR A 79 5.03 5.51 -4.31
CA THR A 79 5.14 6.19 -5.60
C THR A 79 3.82 6.29 -6.36
N ILE A 80 2.89 5.36 -6.11
CA ILE A 80 1.54 5.36 -6.71
C ILE A 80 0.73 6.62 -6.41
N ARG A 81 1.14 7.48 -5.47
CA ARG A 81 0.46 8.78 -5.24
C ARG A 81 0.86 9.86 -6.25
N PHE A 82 1.97 9.67 -6.96
CA PHE A 82 2.43 10.62 -7.96
C PHE A 82 1.58 10.51 -9.22
N LYS A 83 1.34 11.66 -9.87
CA LYS A 83 0.51 11.75 -11.07
C LYS A 83 1.08 10.90 -12.22
N GLU A 84 2.40 10.74 -12.27
CA GLU A 84 3.12 9.96 -13.26
C GLU A 84 2.70 8.48 -13.19
N GLU A 85 2.69 7.89 -11.99
CA GLU A 85 2.26 6.50 -11.80
C GLU A 85 0.74 6.34 -11.87
N LEU A 86 -0.03 7.33 -11.40
CA LEU A 86 -1.49 7.33 -11.50
C LEU A 86 -2.00 7.44 -12.94
N ALA A 87 -1.19 7.98 -13.85
CA ALA A 87 -1.50 8.05 -15.27
C ALA A 87 -1.33 6.71 -16.01
N HIS A 88 -0.68 5.72 -15.39
CA HIS A 88 -0.59 4.38 -15.96
C HIS A 88 -1.97 3.75 -16.11
N GLY A 89 -2.21 3.06 -17.24
CA GLY A 89 -3.54 2.55 -17.58
C GLY A 89 -4.15 1.66 -16.49
N GLY A 90 -3.33 0.78 -15.88
CA GLY A 90 -3.77 -0.09 -14.80
C GLY A 90 -4.22 0.65 -13.52
N ASN A 91 -3.80 1.90 -13.31
CA ASN A 91 -4.11 2.70 -12.13
C ASN A 91 -5.33 3.62 -12.31
N ALA A 92 -6.00 3.57 -13.46
CA ALA A 92 -7.18 4.36 -13.74
C ALA A 92 -8.22 4.29 -12.61
N GLY A 93 -8.74 5.46 -12.25
CA GLY A 93 -9.70 5.66 -11.16
C GLY A 93 -9.11 5.78 -9.75
N LEU A 94 -7.89 5.29 -9.48
CA LEU A 94 -7.33 5.30 -8.11
C LEU A 94 -7.10 6.71 -7.56
N ALA A 95 -6.75 7.68 -8.42
CA ALA A 95 -6.51 9.07 -8.04
C ALA A 95 -7.72 9.73 -7.37
N VAL A 96 -8.92 9.49 -7.88
CA VAL A 96 -10.17 10.10 -7.38
C VAL A 96 -10.91 9.22 -6.38
N THR A 97 -10.46 7.98 -6.19
CA THR A 97 -11.03 7.01 -5.24
C THR A 97 -10.03 6.73 -4.11
N ALA A 98 -9.32 5.61 -4.16
CA ALA A 98 -8.51 5.09 -3.06
C ALA A 98 -7.49 6.10 -2.51
N VAL A 99 -6.78 6.83 -3.38
CA VAL A 99 -5.83 7.87 -2.95
C VAL A 99 -6.58 8.97 -2.19
N LYS A 100 -7.64 9.51 -2.78
CA LYS A 100 -8.48 10.54 -2.17
C LYS A 100 -9.15 10.08 -0.86
N TYR A 101 -9.52 8.81 -0.74
CA TYR A 101 -10.10 8.24 0.48
C TYR A 101 -9.12 8.27 1.66
N MET A 102 -7.82 8.14 1.36
CA MET A 102 -6.77 8.07 2.36
C MET A 102 -6.28 9.43 2.82
N GLU A 103 -6.46 10.50 2.03
CA GLU A 103 -6.02 11.87 2.39
C GLU A 103 -6.47 12.35 3.78
N PRO A 104 -7.74 12.19 4.21
CA PRO A 104 -8.15 12.61 5.56
C PRO A 104 -7.48 11.81 6.68
N ILE A 105 -7.23 10.52 6.45
CA ILE A 105 -6.54 9.66 7.42
C ILE A 105 -5.06 10.04 7.47
N TYR A 106 -4.43 10.23 6.30
CA TYR A 106 -3.05 10.72 6.23
C TYR A 106 -2.89 12.03 6.98
N GLY A 107 -3.74 13.03 6.71
CA GLY A 107 -3.67 14.34 7.36
C GLY A 107 -3.77 14.30 8.89
N LYS A 108 -4.47 13.29 9.45
CA LYS A 108 -4.59 13.10 10.91
C LYS A 108 -3.27 12.60 11.55
N TYR A 109 -2.46 11.83 10.83
CA TYR A 109 -1.29 11.13 11.38
C TYR A 109 0.05 11.52 10.73
N ALA A 110 0.04 12.35 9.68
CA ALA A 110 1.26 12.77 8.98
C ALA A 110 2.24 13.50 9.91
N GLY A 111 1.73 14.27 10.89
CA GLY A 111 2.54 14.94 11.90
C GLY A 111 3.30 13.97 12.83
N ASP A 112 2.82 12.73 12.96
CA ASP A 112 3.43 11.67 13.77
C ASP A 112 4.45 10.84 12.95
N GLY A 113 4.65 11.18 11.68
CA GLY A 113 5.58 10.52 10.77
C GLY A 113 4.97 9.39 9.92
N LEU A 114 3.64 9.35 9.73
CA LEU A 114 3.00 8.39 8.83
C LEU A 114 3.43 8.66 7.38
N SER A 115 3.96 7.64 6.71
CA SER A 115 4.22 7.69 5.26
C SER A 115 3.00 7.20 4.47
N TYR A 116 2.82 7.67 3.24
CA TYR A 116 1.84 7.13 2.30
C TYR A 116 2.12 5.66 2.00
N ALA A 117 3.40 5.29 1.89
CA ALA A 117 3.82 3.92 1.68
C ALA A 117 3.30 2.96 2.77
N ASP A 118 3.42 3.35 4.05
CA ASP A 118 2.86 2.57 5.15
C ASP A 118 1.32 2.65 5.18
N LEU A 119 0.74 3.83 4.95
CA LEU A 119 -0.72 4.00 4.92
C LEU A 119 -1.39 3.09 3.88
N TYR A 120 -0.91 3.07 2.64
CA TYR A 120 -1.54 2.30 1.56
C TYR A 120 -1.42 0.79 1.78
N THR A 121 -0.28 0.32 2.27
CA THR A 121 -0.11 -1.11 2.57
C THR A 121 -0.89 -1.53 3.82
N LEU A 122 -0.96 -0.68 4.84
CA LEU A 122 -1.79 -0.89 6.02
C LEU A 122 -3.28 -0.91 5.66
N ALA A 123 -3.70 -0.04 4.74
CA ALA A 123 -5.08 0.00 4.25
C ALA A 123 -5.48 -1.31 3.58
N GLY A 124 -4.62 -1.92 2.76
CA GLY A 124 -4.88 -3.22 2.14
C GLY A 124 -5.11 -4.33 3.15
N VAL A 125 -4.19 -4.53 4.11
CA VAL A 125 -4.33 -5.60 5.12
C VAL A 125 -5.50 -5.34 6.08
N THR A 126 -5.76 -4.08 6.42
CA THR A 126 -6.91 -3.68 7.24
C THR A 126 -8.22 -3.96 6.51
N ALA A 127 -8.28 -3.69 5.21
CA ALA A 127 -9.45 -3.95 4.38
C ALA A 127 -9.76 -5.44 4.30
N ILE A 128 -8.76 -6.29 4.03
CA ILE A 128 -8.92 -7.75 4.02
C ILE A 128 -9.51 -8.23 5.35
N LYS A 129 -8.94 -7.83 6.48
CA LYS A 129 -9.44 -8.20 7.80
C LYS A 129 -10.86 -7.69 8.06
N THR A 130 -11.15 -6.44 7.68
CA THR A 130 -12.46 -5.81 7.92
C THR A 130 -13.57 -6.50 7.13
N MET A 131 -13.27 -7.01 5.94
CA MET A 131 -14.21 -7.78 5.10
C MET A 131 -14.33 -9.26 5.49
N GLY A 132 -13.75 -9.68 6.62
CA GLY A 132 -13.84 -11.05 7.13
C GLY A 132 -12.72 -11.99 6.65
N GLY A 133 -11.69 -11.45 5.99
CA GLY A 133 -10.53 -12.20 5.55
C GLY A 133 -9.52 -12.50 6.66
N PRO A 134 -8.39 -13.16 6.32
CA PRO A 134 -7.36 -13.51 7.29
C PRO A 134 -6.67 -12.27 7.88
N THR A 135 -6.12 -12.42 9.08
CA THR A 135 -5.17 -11.44 9.62
C THR A 135 -3.82 -11.65 8.95
N ILE A 136 -3.36 -10.65 8.19
CA ILE A 136 -2.08 -10.66 7.50
C ILE A 136 -1.04 -9.95 8.36
N GLY A 137 0.15 -10.54 8.49
CA GLY A 137 1.28 -9.88 9.15
C GLY A 137 1.69 -8.63 8.39
N TRP A 138 1.84 -7.50 9.09
CA TRP A 138 2.23 -6.22 8.50
C TRP A 138 3.26 -5.52 9.38
N SER A 139 4.22 -4.87 8.72
CA SER A 139 5.28 -4.10 9.37
C SER A 139 5.33 -2.70 8.76
N SER A 140 5.55 -1.70 9.60
CA SER A 140 5.82 -0.32 9.22
C SER A 140 7.30 -0.10 8.87
N GLY A 141 7.64 1.12 8.46
CA GLY A 141 9.01 1.57 8.21
C GLY A 141 9.27 1.94 6.75
N ARG A 142 8.24 1.97 5.90
CA ARG A 142 8.39 2.43 4.52
C ARG A 142 8.55 3.93 4.50
N VAL A 143 9.37 4.43 3.58
CA VAL A 143 9.73 5.84 3.48
C VAL A 143 9.27 6.35 2.15
N ASP A 144 8.48 7.42 2.15
CA ASP A 144 8.00 8.02 0.91
C ASP A 144 9.16 8.57 0.07
N ALA A 145 9.11 8.31 -1.24
CA ALA A 145 9.96 9.04 -2.19
C ALA A 145 9.60 10.53 -2.17
N MET A 146 10.55 11.44 -2.30
CA MET A 146 10.25 12.89 -2.23
C MET A 146 9.73 13.45 -3.56
N ASP A 147 10.00 12.74 -4.66
CA ASP A 147 9.69 13.14 -6.02
C ASP A 147 9.45 11.89 -6.89
N PRO A 148 8.95 12.02 -8.14
CA PRO A 148 8.56 10.87 -8.95
C PRO A 148 9.73 10.14 -9.63
N SER A 149 11.00 10.43 -9.31
CA SER A 149 12.16 9.77 -9.92
C SER A 149 12.18 8.26 -9.75
N ALA A 150 11.52 7.74 -8.70
CA ALA A 150 11.39 6.32 -8.43
C ALA A 150 10.17 5.66 -9.11
N VAL A 151 9.33 6.42 -9.81
CA VAL A 151 8.21 5.88 -10.59
C VAL A 151 8.76 5.01 -11.72
N THR A 152 8.27 3.78 -11.79
CA THR A 152 8.67 2.83 -12.84
C THR A 152 7.92 3.09 -14.14
N PRO A 153 8.40 2.61 -15.30
CA PRO A 153 7.61 2.64 -16.53
C PRO A 153 6.27 1.91 -16.40
N ASP A 154 5.29 2.31 -17.22
CA ASP A 154 4.01 1.60 -17.37
C ASP A 154 4.22 0.17 -17.92
N GLY A 155 3.17 -0.65 -17.88
CA GLY A 155 3.17 -2.04 -18.37
C GLY A 155 3.67 -3.06 -17.36
N ARG A 156 3.95 -2.65 -16.11
CA ARG A 156 4.32 -3.60 -15.05
C ARG A 156 3.13 -4.30 -14.38
N LEU A 157 1.93 -3.78 -14.54
CA LEU A 157 0.70 -4.38 -14.02
C LEU A 157 0.09 -5.38 -15.04
N PRO A 158 -0.65 -6.40 -14.58
CA PRO A 158 -1.33 -7.32 -15.49
C PRO A 158 -2.39 -6.60 -16.33
N ASN A 159 -2.65 -7.13 -17.51
CA ASN A 159 -3.63 -6.62 -18.46
C ASN A 159 -4.65 -7.72 -18.71
N ALA A 160 -5.94 -7.38 -18.55
CA ALA A 160 -7.05 -8.30 -18.71
C ALA A 160 -7.25 -8.75 -20.18
N ASP A 161 -6.84 -7.92 -21.14
CA ASP A 161 -7.00 -8.17 -22.58
C ASP A 161 -5.82 -8.95 -23.18
N SER A 162 -4.89 -9.43 -22.34
CA SER A 162 -3.69 -10.13 -22.80
C SER A 162 -3.89 -11.64 -22.78
N GLY A 163 -3.69 -12.26 -23.94
CA GLY A 163 -3.89 -13.68 -24.21
C GLY A 163 -4.55 -13.86 -25.58
N PRO A 164 -4.35 -14.97 -26.30
CA PRO A 164 -5.17 -15.26 -27.48
C PRO A 164 -6.66 -15.37 -27.08
N PRO A 165 -7.60 -15.02 -27.98
CA PRO A 165 -9.02 -15.28 -27.73
C PRO A 165 -9.26 -16.79 -27.56
N GLY A 166 -9.93 -17.16 -26.46
CA GLY A 166 -10.25 -18.55 -26.12
C GLY A 166 -9.24 -19.16 -25.15
N ALA A 167 -9.76 -19.79 -24.09
CA ALA A 167 -9.06 -20.34 -22.93
C ALA A 167 -7.98 -21.39 -23.27
N ASP A 168 -6.84 -20.97 -23.84
CA ASP A 168 -5.64 -21.82 -24.01
C ASP A 168 -4.68 -21.58 -22.84
N LYS A 169 -3.81 -22.56 -22.58
CA LYS A 169 -2.73 -22.45 -21.58
C LYS A 169 -1.82 -21.23 -21.81
N ALA A 170 -1.72 -20.79 -23.07
CA ALA A 170 -1.00 -19.57 -23.46
C ALA A 170 -1.59 -18.30 -22.82
N ASP A 171 -2.87 -18.29 -22.44
CA ASP A 171 -3.54 -17.14 -21.80
C ASP A 171 -2.93 -16.81 -20.43
N ALA A 172 -2.41 -17.83 -19.74
CA ALA A 172 -1.78 -17.66 -18.46
C ALA A 172 -0.32 -17.18 -18.55
N ASP A 173 0.29 -17.15 -19.74
CA ASP A 173 1.71 -16.79 -19.88
C ASP A 173 1.96 -15.31 -19.56
N HIS A 174 1.01 -14.42 -19.87
CA HIS A 174 1.08 -13.02 -19.46
C HIS A 174 1.09 -12.89 -17.94
N LEU A 175 0.15 -13.56 -17.25
CA LEU A 175 0.09 -13.55 -15.79
C LEU A 175 1.38 -14.13 -15.18
N ARG A 176 1.85 -15.28 -15.66
CA ARG A 176 3.11 -15.87 -15.20
C ARG A 176 4.31 -14.95 -15.44
N THR A 177 4.35 -14.24 -16.57
CA THR A 177 5.43 -13.28 -16.87
C THR A 177 5.43 -12.13 -15.88
N ILE A 178 4.27 -11.50 -15.66
CA ILE A 178 4.13 -10.36 -14.75
C ILE A 178 4.45 -10.75 -13.31
N PHE A 179 3.82 -11.81 -12.79
CA PHE A 179 3.99 -12.23 -11.41
C PHE A 179 5.34 -12.94 -11.17
N GLY A 180 5.87 -13.64 -12.16
CA GLY A 180 7.20 -14.25 -12.11
C GLY A 180 8.32 -13.23 -11.99
N ARG A 181 8.17 -12.04 -12.61
CA ARG A 181 9.05 -10.88 -12.41
C ARG A 181 9.05 -10.42 -10.94
N MET A 182 7.90 -10.49 -10.28
CA MET A 182 7.77 -10.14 -8.85
C MET A 182 8.31 -11.23 -7.94
N GLY A 183 8.39 -12.48 -8.42
CA GLY A 183 8.93 -13.62 -7.68
C GLY A 183 7.89 -14.61 -7.17
N PHE A 184 6.64 -14.52 -7.63
CA PHE A 184 5.58 -15.45 -7.24
C PHE A 184 5.62 -16.76 -8.04
N SER A 185 5.23 -17.83 -7.38
CA SER A 185 4.91 -19.14 -7.96
C SER A 185 3.47 -19.21 -8.48
N ASP A 186 3.16 -20.21 -9.32
CA ASP A 186 1.79 -20.44 -9.82
C ASP A 186 0.75 -20.56 -8.68
N GLN A 187 1.10 -21.21 -7.56
CA GLN A 187 0.22 -21.31 -6.41
C GLN A 187 -0.12 -19.93 -5.82
N GLU A 188 0.89 -19.06 -5.67
CA GLU A 188 0.71 -17.72 -5.13
C GLU A 188 -0.06 -16.81 -6.09
N ILE A 189 0.16 -16.96 -7.41
CA ILE A 189 -0.61 -16.25 -8.44
C ILE A 189 -2.10 -16.60 -8.33
N VAL A 190 -2.42 -17.90 -8.23
CA VAL A 190 -3.80 -18.35 -8.06
C VAL A 190 -4.38 -17.82 -6.75
N ALA A 191 -3.66 -17.91 -5.63
CA ALA A 191 -4.12 -17.40 -4.35
C ALA A 191 -4.41 -15.89 -4.38
N LEU A 192 -3.52 -15.09 -4.98
CA LEU A 192 -3.70 -13.63 -5.12
C LEU A 192 -4.88 -13.28 -6.04
N SER A 193 -5.10 -14.05 -7.11
CA SER A 193 -6.26 -13.88 -8.00
C SER A 193 -7.59 -14.03 -7.27
N GLY A 194 -7.61 -14.73 -6.13
CA GLY A 194 -8.78 -14.86 -5.25
C GLY A 194 -9.28 -13.53 -4.68
N ALA A 195 -8.45 -12.47 -4.68
CA ALA A 195 -8.89 -11.13 -4.29
C ALA A 195 -10.01 -10.58 -5.19
N HIS A 196 -10.18 -11.11 -6.42
CA HIS A 196 -11.33 -10.80 -7.28
C HIS A 196 -12.66 -11.29 -6.70
N ALA A 197 -12.67 -12.06 -5.61
CA ALA A 197 -13.89 -12.28 -4.84
C ALA A 197 -14.50 -10.97 -4.32
N LEU A 198 -13.66 -9.94 -4.18
CA LEU A 198 -13.99 -8.61 -3.70
C LEU A 198 -14.20 -7.62 -4.85
N GLY A 199 -15.12 -6.69 -4.63
CA GLY A 199 -15.33 -5.52 -5.47
C GLY A 199 -15.93 -5.84 -6.82
N ARG A 200 -15.66 -4.93 -7.76
CA ARG A 200 -16.23 -4.94 -9.09
C ARG A 200 -15.42 -4.09 -10.07
N CYS A 201 -15.59 -4.38 -11.35
CA CYS A 201 -15.14 -3.51 -12.42
C CYS A 201 -16.09 -2.32 -12.61
N HIS A 202 -15.55 -1.24 -13.16
CA HIS A 202 -16.29 -0.04 -13.52
C HIS A 202 -15.82 0.41 -14.92
N THR A 203 -16.77 0.69 -15.81
CA THR A 203 -16.48 1.04 -17.21
C THR A 203 -15.54 2.24 -17.33
N THR A 204 -15.69 3.23 -16.44
CA THR A 204 -14.86 4.43 -16.40
C THR A 204 -13.41 4.20 -15.93
N ALA A 205 -13.11 3.02 -15.38
CA ALA A 205 -11.79 2.67 -14.86
C ALA A 205 -11.07 1.62 -15.71
N SER A 206 -11.78 0.60 -16.19
CA SER A 206 -11.18 -0.52 -16.93
C SER A 206 -11.90 -0.90 -18.22
N GLY A 207 -13.01 -0.23 -18.57
CA GLY A 207 -13.89 -0.66 -19.67
C GLY A 207 -14.81 -1.84 -19.31
N TYR A 208 -14.47 -2.60 -18.27
CA TYR A 208 -15.28 -3.72 -17.76
C TYR A 208 -16.33 -3.26 -16.75
N ASP A 209 -17.41 -4.02 -16.60
CA ASP A 209 -18.50 -3.73 -15.66
C ASP A 209 -18.91 -4.95 -14.84
N GLY A 210 -19.29 -4.70 -13.58
CA GLY A 210 -19.91 -5.71 -12.71
C GLY A 210 -18.95 -6.42 -11.76
N PRO A 211 -19.50 -7.10 -10.72
CA PRO A 211 -18.73 -7.85 -9.75
C PRO A 211 -18.49 -9.28 -10.23
N TRP A 212 -17.43 -9.93 -9.73
CA TRP A 212 -17.22 -11.37 -9.95
C TRP A 212 -18.07 -12.25 -9.03
N THR A 213 -18.50 -11.72 -7.89
CA THR A 213 -19.26 -12.47 -6.87
C THR A 213 -20.51 -11.69 -6.43
N PRO A 214 -21.55 -12.37 -5.92
CA PRO A 214 -22.74 -11.70 -5.40
C PRO A 214 -22.49 -10.98 -4.05
N THR A 215 -21.33 -11.18 -3.42
CA THR A 215 -20.97 -10.60 -2.12
C THR A 215 -19.65 -9.82 -2.22
N PRO A 216 -19.60 -8.72 -3.00
CA PRO A 216 -18.34 -8.05 -3.35
C PRO A 216 -17.62 -7.40 -2.16
N THR A 217 -18.25 -7.29 -1.00
CA THR A 217 -17.65 -6.68 0.21
C THR A 217 -17.38 -7.70 1.30
N THR A 218 -17.35 -8.99 0.96
CA THR A 218 -17.09 -10.09 1.90
C THR A 218 -15.98 -10.98 1.35
N PHE A 219 -14.91 -11.14 2.12
CA PHE A 219 -13.81 -12.02 1.75
C PHE A 219 -14.25 -13.48 1.87
N ASN A 220 -14.22 -14.19 0.75
CA ASN A 220 -14.55 -15.61 0.67
C ASN A 220 -13.88 -16.25 -0.56
N ASN A 221 -14.13 -17.53 -0.80
CA ASN A 221 -13.62 -18.26 -1.96
C ASN A 221 -14.61 -18.28 -3.15
N GLY A 222 -15.64 -17.42 -3.14
CA GLY A 222 -16.72 -17.41 -4.12
C GLY A 222 -16.24 -17.20 -5.56
N TYR A 223 -15.16 -16.44 -5.76
CA TYR A 223 -14.52 -16.28 -7.07
C TYR A 223 -14.17 -17.63 -7.72
N PHE A 224 -13.49 -18.52 -6.98
CA PHE A 224 -13.11 -19.83 -7.49
C PHE A 224 -14.31 -20.77 -7.62
N THR A 225 -15.25 -20.72 -6.68
CA THR A 225 -16.48 -21.52 -6.76
C THR A 225 -17.28 -21.17 -8.00
N ILE A 226 -17.47 -19.88 -8.29
CA ILE A 226 -18.17 -19.43 -9.50
C ILE A 226 -17.36 -19.83 -10.73
N LEU A 227 -16.07 -19.48 -10.79
CA LEU A 227 -15.20 -19.78 -11.93
C LEU A 227 -15.24 -21.25 -12.37
N GLN A 228 -15.29 -22.19 -11.42
CA GLN A 228 -15.27 -23.64 -11.72
C GLN A 228 -16.65 -24.25 -11.98
N ASN A 229 -17.73 -23.65 -11.48
CA ASN A 229 -19.05 -24.29 -11.46
C ASN A 229 -20.10 -23.62 -12.36
N ILE A 230 -19.80 -22.47 -12.97
CA ILE A 230 -20.67 -21.86 -13.98
C ILE A 230 -20.03 -21.91 -15.37
N SER A 231 -20.87 -22.02 -16.39
CA SER A 231 -20.45 -21.85 -17.78
C SER A 231 -20.27 -20.36 -18.07
N TRP A 232 -19.13 -20.01 -18.65
CA TRP A 232 -18.81 -18.65 -19.07
C TRP A 232 -19.00 -18.50 -20.57
N GLU A 233 -19.76 -17.49 -20.97
CA GLU A 233 -19.93 -17.10 -22.37
C GLU A 233 -19.37 -15.70 -22.54
N GLU A 234 -18.77 -15.45 -23.71
CA GLU A 234 -18.30 -14.12 -24.05
C GLU A 234 -19.50 -13.17 -24.14
N LYS A 235 -19.45 -12.08 -23.36
CA LYS A 235 -20.49 -11.07 -23.40
C LYS A 235 -20.36 -10.28 -24.70
N ALA A 236 -21.42 -10.27 -25.51
CA ALA A 236 -21.54 -9.32 -26.61
C ALA A 236 -21.72 -7.91 -26.02
N TRP A 237 -20.67 -7.09 -26.10
CA TRP A 237 -20.73 -5.68 -25.72
C TRP A 237 -21.36 -4.86 -26.85
N ASP A 238 -22.22 -3.90 -26.48
CA ASP A 238 -22.87 -2.92 -27.35
C ASP A 238 -22.03 -1.66 -27.60
#